data_AF-A0A2M9CFT3-F1
#
_entry.id   AF-A0A2M9CFT3-F1
#
_cell.length_a   1.000
_cell.length_b   1.000
_cell.length_c   1.000
_cell.angle_alpha   90.00
_cell.angle_beta   90.00
_cell.angle_gamma   90.00
#
_symmetry.space_group_name_H-M   'P 1'
#
loop_
_entity.id
_entity.type
_entity.pdbx_description
1 polymer ?
#
loop_
_entity_poly.entity_id
_entity_poly.type
_entity_poly.pdbx_seq_one_letter_code
_entity_poly.pdbx_strand_id
1 'polypeptide(L)' 'MWAGLGLITFALVYLPFVLRDPWDSTRLGLPAWLLTALLMIVGACCATYGAIWFRKDRRAGSRRD' A
#
# COMPACT_ATOMS: atom_id res chain seq x y z
N MET A 1 -2.70 -9.28 -5.20
CA MET A 1 -2.38 -8.12 -6.06
C MET A 1 -3.32 -6.95 -5.80
N TRP A 2 -4.65 -7.18 -5.88
CA TRP A 2 -5.68 -6.17 -5.63
C TRP A 2 -5.66 -5.50 -4.25
N ALA A 3 -5.33 -6.25 -3.19
CA ALA A 3 -5.27 -5.70 -1.83
C ALA A 3 -4.22 -4.59 -1.65
N GLY A 4 -3.03 -4.73 -2.25
CA GLY A 4 -1.98 -3.71 -2.17
C GLY A 4 -2.31 -2.46 -3.00
N LEU A 5 -2.88 -2.67 -4.19
CA LEU A 5 -3.37 -1.57 -5.04
C LEU A 5 -4.49 -0.79 -4.36
N GLY A 6 -5.45 -1.47 -3.72
CA GLY A 6 -6.52 -0.84 -2.96
C GLY A 6 -6.02 0.03 -1.81
N LEU A 7 -5.00 -0.44 -1.06
CA LEU A 7 -4.38 0.36 0.00
C LEU A 7 -3.68 1.61 -0.53
N ILE A 8 -2.99 1.51 -1.68
CA ILE A 8 -2.34 2.66 -2.32
C ILE A 8 -3.39 3.66 -2.81
N THR A 9 -4.45 3.20 -3.47
CA THR A 9 -5.53 4.07 -3.94
C THR A 9 -6.22 4.76 -2.78
N PHE A 10 -6.50 4.04 -1.69
CA PHE A 10 -7.08 4.63 -0.48
C PHE A 10 -6.15 5.69 0.13
N ALA A 11 -4.85 5.42 0.19
CA ALA A 11 -3.85 6.39 0.66
C ALA A 11 -3.83 7.65 -0.22
N LEU A 12 -3.92 7.51 -1.54
CA LEU A 12 -3.97 8.63 -2.48
C LEU A 12 -5.24 9.49 -2.33
N VAL A 13 -6.39 8.86 -2.11
CA VAL A 13 -7.66 9.57 -1.84
C VAL A 13 -7.60 10.29 -0.49
N TYR A 14 -6.90 9.72 0.48
CA TYR A 14 -6.76 10.29 1.83
C TYR A 14 -5.69 11.39 1.92
N LEU A 15 -4.70 11.37 1.01
CA LEU A 15 -3.59 12.34 0.93
C LEU A 15 -4.02 13.83 0.89
N PRO A 16 -4.99 14.27 0.07
CA PRO A 16 -5.41 15.68 0.05
C PRO A 16 -6.04 16.15 1.37
N PHE A 17 -6.72 15.27 2.11
CA PHE A 17 -7.25 15.59 3.44
C PHE A 17 -6.12 15.81 4.45
N VAL A 18 -5.09 14.98 4.37
CA VAL A 18 -3.90 15.06 5.24
C VAL A 18 -3.06 16.29 4.94
N LEU A 19 -2.92 16.67 3.67
CA LEU A 19 -2.17 17.86 3.27
C LEU A 19 -2.87 19.16 3.69
N ARG A 20 -4.20 19.12 3.85
CA ARG A 20 -4.99 20.28 4.29
C ARG A 20 -4.75 20.57 5.77
N ASP A 21 -4.73 19.55 6.61
CA ASP A 21 -4.52 19.69 8.06
C ASP A 21 -3.48 18.66 8.57
N PRO A 22 -2.18 18.90 8.32
CA PRO A 22 -1.11 17.93 8.63
C PRO A 22 -0.90 17.71 10.13
N TRP A 23 -1.33 18.65 10.95
CA TRP A 23 -1.25 18.60 12.41
C TRP A 23 -2.51 18.02 13.05
N ASP A 24 -3.54 17.71 12.26
CA ASP A 24 -4.74 17.11 12.80
C ASP A 24 -4.42 15.69 13.26
N SER A 25 -4.64 15.49 14.56
CA SER A 25 -4.28 14.27 15.24
C SER A 25 -5.49 13.34 15.14
N THR A 26 -5.28 12.14 14.62
CA THR A 26 -6.33 11.10 14.68
C THR A 26 -6.76 10.87 16.13
N ARG A 27 -7.93 10.24 16.34
CA ARG A 27 -8.44 9.91 17.70
C ARG A 27 -7.45 9.13 18.59
N LEU A 28 -6.39 8.58 18.01
CA LEU A 28 -5.29 7.86 18.66
C LEU A 28 -4.10 8.77 19.08
N GLY A 29 -4.17 10.07 18.84
CA GLY A 29 -3.09 11.03 19.10
C GLY A 29 -1.94 10.99 18.09
N LEU A 30 -2.12 10.27 16.97
CA LEU A 30 -1.12 10.15 15.92
C LEU A 30 -1.40 11.13 14.77
N PRO A 31 -0.36 11.73 14.17
CA PRO A 31 -0.54 12.63 13.03
C PRO A 31 -1.19 11.91 11.84
N ALA A 32 -2.17 12.53 11.20
CA ALA A 32 -2.86 11.94 10.04
C ALA A 32 -1.91 11.59 8.87
N TRP A 33 -0.80 12.33 8.73
CA TRP A 33 0.23 12.02 7.73
C TRP A 33 0.95 10.70 7.99
N LEU A 34 1.10 10.31 9.25
CA LEU A 34 1.72 9.05 9.64
C LEU A 34 0.89 7.86 9.16
N LEU A 35 -0.44 7.95 9.26
CA LEU A 35 -1.37 6.93 8.78
C LEU A 35 -1.25 6.76 7.25
N THR A 36 -1.14 7.88 6.53
CA THR A 36 -1.00 7.89 5.06
C THR A 36 0.32 7.27 4.62
N ALA A 37 1.41 7.59 5.31
CA ALA A 37 2.72 6.98 5.06
C ALA A 37 2.70 5.46 5.32
N LEU A 38 2.07 5.02 6.40
CA LEU A 38 1.89 3.60 6.72
C LEU A 38 1.13 2.86 5.63
N LEU A 39 0.00 3.42 5.16
CA LEU A 39 -0.80 2.83 4.09
C LEU A 39 -0.01 2.68 2.78
N MET A 40 0.80 3.69 2.44
CA MET A 40 1.69 3.65 1.27
C MET A 40 2.73 2.53 1.39
N ILE A 41 3.41 2.42 2.54
CA ILE A 41 4.44 1.40 2.78
C ILE A 41 3.84 -0.01 2.73
N VAL A 42 2.73 -0.23 3.43
CA VAL A 42 2.05 -1.54 3.46
C VAL A 42 1.53 -1.90 2.07
N GLY A 43 0.92 -0.95 1.37
CA GLY A 43 0.45 -1.13 0.00
C GLY A 43 1.58 -1.51 -0.97
N ALA A 44 2.73 -0.84 -0.89
CA ALA A 44 3.92 -1.14 -1.68
C ALA A 44 4.50 -2.53 -1.35
N CYS A 45 4.58 -2.89 -0.07
CA CYS A 45 4.97 -4.24 0.36
C CYS A 45 4.05 -5.30 -0.25
N CYS A 46 2.73 -5.15 -0.11
CA CYS A 46 1.77 -6.09 -0.67
C CYS A 46 1.86 -6.20 -2.20
N ALA A 47 2.09 -5.08 -2.90
CA ALA A 47 2.31 -5.09 -4.35
C ALA A 47 3.59 -5.84 -4.73
N THR A 48 4.68 -5.62 -3.98
CA THR A 48 5.98 -6.27 -4.20
C THR A 48 5.91 -7.77 -3.94
N TYR A 49 5.31 -8.20 -2.82
CA TYR A 49 5.07 -9.62 -2.54
C TYR A 49 4.20 -10.28 -3.62
N GLY A 50 3.13 -9.59 -4.06
CA GLY A 50 2.30 -10.08 -5.17
C GLY A 50 3.07 -10.24 -6.47
N ALA A 51 3.95 -9.30 -6.79
CA ALA A 51 4.81 -9.36 -7.98
C ALA A 51 5.85 -10.49 -7.89
N ILE A 52 6.47 -10.70 -6.72
CA ILE A 52 7.41 -11.80 -6.48
C ILE A 52 6.70 -13.14 -6.64
N TRP A 53 5.51 -13.28 -6.07
CA TRP A 53 4.70 -14.49 -6.19
C TRP A 53 4.36 -14.79 -7.66
N PHE A 54 3.88 -13.79 -8.41
CA PHE A 54 3.60 -13.92 -9.85
C PHE A 54 4.84 -14.32 -10.66
N ARG A 55 6.02 -13.76 -10.34
CA ARG A 55 7.28 -14.14 -11.00
C ARG A 55 7.67 -15.58 -10.67
N LYS A 56 7.45 -16.03 -9.44
CA LYS A 56 7.72 -17.42 -9.02
C LYS A 56 6.81 -18.41 -9.75
N ASP A 57 5.54 -18.06 -9.90
CA ASP A 57 4.54 -18.90 -10.58
C ASP A 57 4.84 -19.04 -12.08
N ARG A 58 5.22 -17.95 -12.76
CA ARG A 58 5.67 -18.00 -14.15
C ARG A 58 6.92 -18.86 -14.36
N ARG A 59 7.87 -18.83 -13.41
CA ARG A 59 9.08 -19.67 -13.46
C ARG A 59 8.79 -21.15 -13.19
N ALA A 60 7.77 -21.45 -12.39
CA ALA A 60 7.34 -22.81 -12.10
C ALA A 60 6.58 -23.44 -13.29
N GLY A 61 5.77 -22.64 -14.01
CA GLY A 61 5.11 -23.08 -15.24
C GLY A 61 6.08 -23.42 -16.36
N SER A 62 7.12 -22.61 -16.56
CA SER A 62 8.14 -22.81 -17.61
C SER A 62 9.05 -24.03 -17.44
N ARG A 63 9.01 -24.75 -16.30
CA ARG A 63 9.78 -25.98 -16.07
C ARG A 63 9.00 -27.27 -16.36
N ARG A 64 7.73 -27.16 -16.74
CA ARG A 64 6.84 -28.30 -17.00
C ARG A 64 6.65 -28.60 -18.49
N ASP A 65 7.21 -27.77 -19.36
CA ASP A 65 7.31 -27.97 -20.81
C ASP A 65 8.72 -28.44 -21.17
#